data_AF-A0AAJ1RLY8-F1
#
_entry.id   AF-A0AAJ1RLY8-F1
#
_cell.length_a   1.000
_cell.length_b   1.000
_cell.length_c   1.000
_cell.angle_alpha   90.00
_cell.angle_beta   90.00
_cell.angle_gamma   90.00
#
_symmetry.space_group_name_H-M   'P 1'
#
loop_
_entity.id
_entity.type
_entity.pdbx_description
1 polymer ?
#
loop_
_entity_poly.entity_id
_entity_poly.type
_entity_poly.pdbx_seq_one_letter_code
_entity_poly.pdbx_strand_id
1 'polypeptide(L)'
;MMVAAGKFVVTPMEGRIRCAGVVEFASTEAPAREGPLEFIKRQIAALFPELSYDHMSEWMGRRPATMDRLPLIGPARAIGNGHVAFGHQHVGLTAGPKTGRMIADMVSNHPNNANLSAFDPARYQASS
;
A
#
# COMPACT_ATOMS: atom_id res chain seq x y z
N MET A 1 -4.26 -16.80 6.77
CA MET A 1 -3.06 -17.67 6.85
C MET A 1 -1.92 -17.05 6.06
N MET A 2 -0.73 -16.92 6.65
CA MET A 2 0.48 -16.50 5.93
C MET A 2 1.13 -17.72 5.28
N VAL A 3 1.37 -17.66 3.97
CA VAL A 3 2.09 -18.69 3.22
C VAL A 3 3.54 -18.22 3.07
N ALA A 4 4.40 -18.59 4.02
CA ALA A 4 5.77 -18.08 4.11
C ALA A 4 6.62 -18.41 2.87
N ALA A 5 6.55 -19.66 2.38
CA ALA A 5 7.28 -20.09 1.18
C ALA A 5 6.86 -19.31 -0.08
N GLY A 6 5.59 -18.90 -0.14
CA GLY A 6 5.03 -18.10 -1.23
C GLY A 6 5.08 -16.59 -1.03
N LYS A 7 5.43 -16.11 0.17
CA LYS A 7 5.39 -14.68 0.55
C LYS A 7 4.04 -14.00 0.24
N PHE A 8 2.93 -14.71 0.45
CA PHE A 8 1.58 -14.16 0.28
C PHE A 8 0.65 -14.60 1.41
N VAL A 9 -0.48 -13.91 1.53
CA VAL A 9 -1.49 -14.16 2.57
C VAL A 9 -2.77 -14.64 1.93
N VAL A 10 -3.33 -15.73 2.48
CA VAL A 10 -4.70 -16.20 2.23
C VAL A 10 -5.59 -15.58 3.29
N THR A 11 -6.51 -14.71 2.87
CA THR A 11 -7.44 -14.01 3.75
C THR A 11 -8.86 -14.54 3.50
N PRO A 12 -9.54 -15.12 4.50
CA PRO A 12 -10.96 -15.44 4.36
C PRO A 12 -11.76 -14.14 4.24
N MET A 13 -12.73 -14.15 3.34
CA MET A 13 -13.69 -13.07 3.11
C MET A 13 -15.09 -13.71 3.09
N GLU A 14 -16.12 -12.89 3.08
CA GLU A 14 -17.49 -13.40 2.94
C GLU A 14 -17.64 -14.14 1.60
N GLY A 15 -17.89 -15.47 1.68
CA GLY A 15 -18.10 -16.35 0.53
C GLY A 15 -16.88 -16.60 -0.37
N ARG A 16 -15.66 -16.18 0.00
CA ARG A 16 -14.47 -16.34 -0.85
C ARG A 16 -13.17 -16.29 -0.06
N ILE A 17 -12.08 -16.68 -0.71
CA ILE A 17 -10.71 -16.42 -0.23
C ILE A 17 -10.04 -15.38 -1.11
N ARG A 18 -9.23 -14.51 -0.49
CA ARG A 18 -8.35 -13.59 -1.20
C ARG A 18 -6.91 -13.99 -0.98
N CYS A 19 -6.19 -14.24 -2.07
CA CYS A 19 -4.78 -14.61 -2.06
C CYS A 19 -3.96 -13.46 -2.66
N ALA A 20 -3.17 -12.78 -1.83
CA ALA A 20 -2.43 -11.59 -2.26
C ALA A 20 -1.11 -11.44 -1.49
N GLY A 21 -0.08 -10.89 -2.14
CA GLY A 21 1.17 -10.58 -1.44
C GLY A 21 2.39 -10.34 -2.33
N VAL A 22 2.36 -10.82 -3.58
CA VAL A 22 3.48 -10.63 -4.51
C VAL A 22 3.58 -9.17 -4.93
N VAL A 23 4.81 -8.68 -5.09
CA VAL A 23 5.15 -7.31 -5.49
C VAL A 23 6.14 -7.40 -6.64
N GLU A 24 5.97 -6.51 -7.61
CA GLU A 24 6.89 -6.35 -8.74
C GLU A 24 7.28 -4.88 -8.88
N PHE A 25 8.48 -4.66 -9.43
CA PHE A 25 8.90 -3.34 -9.90
C PHE A 25 8.53 -3.20 -11.37
N ALA A 26 7.69 -2.22 -11.65
CA ALA A 26 7.25 -1.89 -13.00
C ALA A 26 6.89 -0.40 -13.06
N SER A 27 6.77 0.12 -14.28
CA SER A 27 6.20 1.44 -14.49
C SER A 27 4.77 1.50 -13.90
N THR A 28 4.36 2.66 -13.39
CA THR A 28 2.95 3.04 -13.42
C THR A 28 2.47 2.87 -14.87
N GLU A 29 1.30 2.41 -15.24
CA GLU A 29 0.88 2.10 -16.63
C GLU A 29 1.38 0.78 -17.19
N ALA A 30 2.32 0.09 -16.53
CA ALA A 30 2.59 -1.30 -16.91
C ALA A 30 1.35 -2.17 -16.62
N PRO A 31 0.96 -3.06 -17.55
CA PRO A 31 -0.09 -4.04 -17.28
C PRO A 31 0.38 -5.05 -16.22
N ALA A 32 -0.56 -5.79 -15.64
CA ALA A 32 -0.24 -6.89 -14.74
C ALA A 32 0.58 -7.96 -15.48
N ARG A 33 1.61 -8.50 -14.84
CA ARG A 33 2.36 -9.64 -15.37
C ARG A 33 1.70 -10.94 -14.94
N GLU A 34 1.72 -11.91 -15.83
CA GLU A 34 1.12 -13.23 -15.59
C GLU A 34 1.91 -14.05 -14.54
N GLY A 35 3.24 -13.95 -14.53
CA GLY A 35 4.13 -14.73 -13.67
C GLY A 35 3.77 -14.75 -12.17
N PRO A 36 3.58 -13.60 -11.50
CA PRO A 36 3.12 -13.54 -10.11
C PRO A 36 1.79 -14.22 -9.85
N LEU A 37 0.83 -14.07 -10.77
CA LEU A 37 -0.51 -14.63 -10.63
C LEU A 37 -0.44 -16.15 -10.75
N GLU A 38 0.25 -16.66 -11.77
CA GLU A 38 0.50 -18.10 -11.95
C GLU A 38 1.28 -18.72 -10.79
N PHE A 39 2.22 -17.97 -10.21
CA PHE A 39 2.90 -18.37 -8.99
C PHE A 39 1.92 -18.57 -7.83
N ILE A 40 1.03 -17.60 -7.56
CA ILE A 40 0.03 -17.71 -6.48
C ILE A 40 -0.92 -18.88 -6.77
N LYS A 41 -1.44 -19.02 -8.00
CA LYS A 41 -2.33 -20.13 -8.38
C LYS A 41 -1.72 -21.49 -8.11
N ARG A 42 -0.47 -21.70 -8.53
CA ARG A 42 0.25 -22.95 -8.27
C ARG A 42 0.41 -23.24 -6.79
N GLN A 43 0.72 -22.22 -5.98
CA GLN A 43 0.84 -22.40 -4.53
C GLN A 43 -0.51 -22.74 -3.89
N ILE A 44 -1.61 -22.12 -4.35
CA ILE A 44 -2.96 -22.40 -3.85
C ILE A 44 -3.41 -23.82 -4.22
N ALA A 45 -3.19 -24.26 -5.45
CA ALA A 45 -3.51 -25.63 -5.86
C ALA A 45 -2.75 -26.68 -5.02
N ALA A 46 -1.52 -26.40 -4.62
CA ALA A 46 -0.74 -27.28 -3.75
C ALA A 46 -1.21 -27.25 -2.29
N LEU A 47 -1.65 -26.09 -1.78
CA LEU A 47 -2.10 -25.93 -0.39
C LEU A 47 -3.53 -26.44 -0.17
N PHE A 48 -4.38 -26.32 -1.18
CA PHE A 48 -5.79 -26.69 -1.12
C PHE A 48 -6.14 -27.55 -2.35
N PRO A 49 -5.69 -28.81 -2.41
CA PRO A 49 -5.87 -29.66 -3.59
C PRO A 49 -7.34 -29.95 -3.91
N GLU A 50 -8.24 -29.84 -2.93
CA GLU A 50 -9.68 -30.06 -3.07
C GLU A 50 -10.46 -28.74 -3.25
N LEU A 51 -9.78 -27.59 -3.35
CA LEU A 51 -10.45 -26.31 -3.51
C LEU A 51 -11.12 -26.24 -4.88
N SER A 52 -12.45 -26.13 -4.88
CA SER A 52 -13.26 -25.78 -6.03
C SER A 52 -13.80 -24.36 -5.89
N TYR A 53 -14.01 -23.69 -7.02
CA TYR A 53 -14.60 -22.37 -7.09
C TYR A 53 -15.30 -22.19 -8.45
N ASP A 54 -16.45 -21.52 -8.45
CA ASP A 54 -17.19 -21.24 -9.68
C ASP A 54 -16.65 -19.99 -10.41
N HIS A 55 -15.91 -19.13 -9.69
CA HIS A 55 -15.39 -17.88 -10.20
C HIS A 55 -14.04 -17.52 -9.56
N MET A 56 -13.18 -16.90 -10.36
CA MET A 56 -11.91 -16.31 -9.93
C MET A 56 -11.76 -14.92 -10.54
N SER A 57 -11.46 -13.94 -9.70
CA SER A 57 -11.16 -12.57 -10.11
C SER A 57 -9.68 -12.26 -9.90
N GLU A 58 -9.01 -11.75 -10.94
CA GLU A 58 -7.60 -11.35 -10.89
C GLU A 58 -7.49 -9.84 -11.04
N TRP A 59 -6.60 -9.22 -10.25
CA TRP A 59 -6.30 -7.81 -10.39
C TRP A 59 -4.90 -7.48 -9.84
N MET A 60 -4.39 -6.34 -10.28
CA MET A 60 -3.17 -5.74 -9.74
C MET A 60 -3.51 -4.36 -9.16
N GLY A 61 -2.92 -4.04 -8.01
CA GLY A 61 -2.98 -2.71 -7.41
C GLY A 61 -1.61 -2.05 -7.40
N ARG A 62 -1.58 -0.73 -7.54
CA ARG A 62 -0.34 0.06 -7.40
C ARG A 62 -0.14 0.42 -5.93
N ARG A 63 1.10 0.34 -5.46
CA ARG A 63 1.47 0.67 -4.08
C ARG A 63 2.39 1.89 -4.10
N PRO A 64 1.85 3.09 -3.80
CA PRO A 64 2.67 4.28 -3.66
C PRO A 64 3.72 4.07 -2.58
N ALA A 65 4.97 4.26 -2.99
CA ALA A 65 6.16 3.90 -2.25
C ALA A 65 7.16 5.03 -2.27
N THR A 66 7.74 5.34 -1.12
CA THR A 66 8.86 6.27 -0.98
C THR A 66 10.17 5.48 -0.81
N MET A 67 11.30 6.14 -1.08
CA MET A 67 12.63 5.52 -1.03
C MET A 67 12.99 5.00 0.37
N ASP A 68 12.62 5.74 1.41
CA ASP A 68 12.85 5.41 2.81
C ASP A 68 11.72 4.61 3.48
N ARG A 69 10.67 4.25 2.73
CA ARG A 69 9.49 3.49 3.18
C ARG A 69 8.62 4.24 4.20
N LEU A 70 8.85 5.54 4.43
CA LEU A 70 8.01 6.38 5.27
C LEU A 70 7.05 7.20 4.40
N PRO A 71 5.79 7.42 4.80
CA PRO A 71 4.89 8.28 4.04
C PRO A 71 5.40 9.73 4.01
N LEU A 72 4.96 10.49 3.03
CA LEU A 72 5.12 11.94 2.94
C LEU A 72 3.83 12.58 3.45
N ILE A 73 3.89 13.24 4.60
CA ILE A 73 2.76 13.86 5.29
C ILE A 73 3.16 15.28 5.69
N GLY A 74 2.53 16.29 5.11
CA GLY A 74 2.80 17.68 5.48
C GLY A 74 2.57 18.69 4.35
N PRO A 75 3.04 19.94 4.53
CA PRO A 75 2.88 21.00 3.56
C PRO A 75 3.55 20.70 2.22
N ALA A 76 2.83 20.94 1.13
CA ALA A 76 3.35 20.83 -0.22
C ALA A 76 3.98 22.17 -0.60
N ARG A 77 5.26 22.41 -0.29
CA ARG A 77 5.90 23.74 -0.45
C ARG A 77 5.77 24.38 -1.85
N ALA A 78 5.65 23.56 -2.90
CA ALA A 78 5.44 24.02 -4.28
C ALA A 78 3.99 24.50 -4.57
N ILE A 79 3.05 24.27 -3.64
CA ILE A 79 1.63 24.55 -3.75
C ILE A 79 1.23 25.32 -2.48
N GLY A 80 1.07 26.64 -2.57
CA GLY A 80 1.03 27.55 -1.41
C GLY A 80 0.27 27.04 -0.16
N ASN A 81 -0.98 26.60 -0.32
CA ASN A 81 -1.84 26.05 0.74
C ASN A 81 -2.11 24.53 0.59
N GLY A 82 -1.32 23.84 -0.22
CA GLY A 82 -1.45 22.41 -0.47
C GLY A 82 -0.82 21.56 0.63
N HIS A 83 -1.38 20.37 0.83
CA HIS A 83 -0.82 19.34 1.71
C HIS A 83 -0.71 18.03 0.94
N VAL A 84 0.28 17.20 1.29
CA VAL A 84 0.43 15.84 0.78
C VAL A 84 0.32 14.82 1.91
N ALA A 85 -0.20 13.64 1.57
CA ALA A 85 -0.38 12.52 2.49
C ALA A 85 -0.39 11.19 1.70
N PHE A 86 0.77 10.76 1.19
CA PHE A 86 0.89 9.54 0.38
C PHE A 86 2.13 8.71 0.76
N GLY A 87 2.28 7.53 0.14
CA GLY A 87 3.48 6.69 0.31
C GLY A 87 3.36 5.65 1.43
N HIS A 88 2.16 5.35 1.91
CA HIS A 88 1.91 4.40 3.01
C HIS A 88 2.04 2.92 2.63
N GLN A 89 2.47 2.58 1.41
CA GLN A 89 2.72 1.19 1.02
C GLN A 89 1.50 0.28 1.28
N HIS A 90 1.73 -0.88 1.90
CA HIS A 90 0.70 -1.85 2.27
C HIS A 90 -0.06 -1.51 3.57
N VAL A 91 0.37 -0.47 4.30
CA VAL A 91 -0.28 -0.03 5.56
C VAL A 91 -1.22 1.16 5.38
N GLY A 92 -1.45 1.61 4.13
CA GLY A 92 -2.29 2.77 3.84
C GLY A 92 -3.72 2.66 4.36
N LEU A 93 -4.35 1.49 4.26
CA LEU A 93 -5.70 1.29 4.79
C LEU A 93 -5.75 1.46 6.31
N THR A 94 -4.75 0.94 7.02
CA THR A 94 -4.66 1.02 8.49
C THR A 94 -4.27 2.42 8.96
N ALA A 95 -3.30 3.06 8.29
CA ALA A 95 -2.77 4.36 8.67
C ALA A 95 -3.61 5.55 8.16
N GLY A 96 -4.52 5.30 7.20
CA GLY A 96 -5.35 6.31 6.55
C GLY A 96 -6.14 7.18 7.53
N PRO A 97 -6.93 6.61 8.46
CA PRO A 97 -7.71 7.41 9.42
C PRO A 97 -6.85 8.34 10.26
N LYS A 98 -5.71 7.86 10.76
CA LYS A 98 -4.78 8.69 11.56
C LYS A 98 -4.14 9.79 10.71
N THR A 99 -3.73 9.46 9.49
CA THR A 99 -3.15 10.43 8.55
C THR A 99 -4.17 11.52 8.18
N GLY A 100 -5.42 11.14 7.92
CA GLY A 100 -6.51 12.08 7.64
C GLY A 100 -6.74 13.05 8.80
N ARG A 101 -6.71 12.56 10.04
CA ARG A 101 -6.78 13.43 11.22
C ARG A 101 -5.61 14.41 11.30
N MET A 102 -4.38 13.94 11.06
CA MET A 102 -3.19 14.80 11.06
C MET A 102 -3.30 15.93 10.02
N ILE A 103 -3.79 15.62 8.81
CA ILE A 103 -4.03 16.61 7.75
C ILE A 103 -5.14 17.58 8.13
N ALA A 104 -6.25 17.09 8.69
CA ALA A 104 -7.34 17.96 9.15
C ALA A 104 -6.88 18.94 10.24
N ASP A 105 -6.05 18.48 11.17
CA ASP A 105 -5.47 19.33 12.22
C ASP A 105 -4.55 20.41 11.58
N MET A 106 -3.69 20.05 10.61
CA MET A 106 -2.85 21.02 9.88
C MET A 106 -3.67 22.07 9.13
N VAL A 107 -4.68 21.64 8.37
CA VAL A 107 -5.55 22.53 7.58
C VAL A 107 -6.35 23.48 8.47
N SER A 108 -6.75 23.03 9.66
CA SER A 108 -7.55 23.81 10.61
C SER A 108 -6.71 24.64 11.59
N ASN A 109 -5.38 24.67 11.43
CA ASN A 109 -4.44 25.26 12.40
C ASN A 109 -4.65 24.75 13.84
N HIS A 110 -5.09 23.50 13.99
CA HIS A 110 -5.23 22.85 15.28
C HIS A 110 -3.87 22.28 15.71
N PRO A 111 -3.40 22.53 16.94
CA PRO A 111 -2.11 22.01 17.39
C PRO A 111 -2.11 20.47 17.36
N ASN A 112 -1.12 19.90 16.69
CA ASN A 112 -0.89 18.48 16.65
C ASN A 112 0.33 18.15 17.53
N ASN A 113 0.12 17.34 18.58
CA ASN A 113 1.17 16.95 19.51
C ASN A 113 2.12 15.87 18.96
N ALA A 114 1.93 15.41 17.71
CA ALA A 114 2.83 14.46 17.08
C ALA A 114 4.03 15.15 16.42
N ASN A 115 5.23 14.65 16.67
CA ASN A 115 6.40 15.02 15.87
C ASN A 115 6.29 14.36 14.48
N LEU A 116 6.14 15.18 13.44
CA LEU A 116 5.98 14.72 12.05
C LEU A 116 7.23 14.95 11.19
N SER A 117 8.36 15.34 11.77
CA SER A 117 9.57 15.67 11.00
C SER A 117 10.05 14.53 10.11
N ALA A 118 9.95 13.28 10.58
CA ALA A 118 10.30 12.09 9.80
C ALA A 118 9.40 11.88 8.56
N PHE A 119 8.20 12.47 8.55
CA PHE A 119 7.25 12.39 7.45
C PHE A 119 7.26 13.65 6.56
N ASP A 120 8.06 14.67 6.89
CA ASP A 120 8.09 15.95 6.17
C ASP A 120 8.38 15.72 4.67
N PRO A 121 7.54 16.25 3.76
CA PRO A 121 7.79 16.22 2.31
C PRO A 121 9.15 16.79 1.88
N ALA A 122 9.68 17.75 2.65
CA ALA A 122 10.94 18.42 2.36
C ALA A 122 12.19 17.56 2.64
N ARG A 123 12.06 16.39 3.28
CA ARG A 123 13.21 15.54 3.63
C ARG A 123 13.99 14.99 2.43
N TYR A 124 13.42 15.05 1.23
CA TYR A 124 14.05 14.65 -0.03
C TYR A 124 14.59 15.82 -0.85
N GLN A 125 14.49 17.06 -0.36
CA GLN A 125 15.07 18.20 -1.04
C GLN A 125 16.59 18.18 -0.86
N ALA A 126 17.33 18.23 -1.97
CA ALA A 126 18.77 18.47 -1.91
C ALA A 126 19.00 19.87 -1.32
N SER A 127 19.91 19.98 -0.34
CA SER A 127 20.44 21.27 0.09
C SER A 127 20.94 22.00 -1.15
N SER A 128 20.30 23.12 -1.46
CA SER A 128 20.73 24.03 -2.53
C SER A 128 22.01 24.75 -2.12
#